data_AF-A0A7W3U2T8-F1
#
_entry.id   AF-A0A7W3U2T8-F1
#
_cell.length_a   1.000
_cell.length_b   1.000
_cell.length_c   1.000
_cell.angle_alpha   90.00
_cell.angle_beta   90.00
_cell.angle_gamma   90.00
#
_symmetry.space_group_name_H-M   'P 1'
#
loop_
_entity.id
_entity.type
_entity.pdbx_description
1 polymer ?
#
loop_
_entity_poly.entity_id
_entity_poly.type
_entity_poly.pdbx_seq_one_letter_code
_entity_poly.pdbx_strand_id
1 'polypeptide(L)'
;MFGLFNKAPPEGDLALVKQALGKDVAVLVSASCCTQGTADIDARAEEAVRKALDDAGLDWPVLNLTLTQAQRALGALEGRLDPAEARLAGQVSELFMSHGLTAFPVVMVSQRLVSFGGAPDVALVRTALDTLPSHESAA
;
A
#
# COMPACT_ATOMS: atom_id res chain seq x y z
N MET A 1 33.96 16.68 3.45
CA MET A 1 32.94 17.43 2.67
C MET A 1 31.87 16.41 2.27
N PHE A 2 30.67 16.53 2.86
CA PHE A 2 29.38 15.85 2.56
C PHE A 2 29.36 14.32 2.35
N GLY A 3 29.21 13.57 3.45
CA GLY A 3 28.77 12.16 3.45
C GLY A 3 27.38 12.00 4.07
N LEU A 4 26.34 12.60 3.47
CA LEU A 4 24.97 12.71 4.03
C LEU A 4 23.87 12.01 3.20
N PHE A 5 24.19 10.97 2.41
CA PHE A 5 23.17 10.33 1.55
C PHE A 5 23.06 8.80 1.62
N ASN A 6 23.68 8.14 2.60
CA ASN A 6 23.46 6.72 2.89
C ASN A 6 22.82 6.52 4.28
N LYS A 7 21.67 7.15 4.51
CA LYS A 7 20.87 6.81 5.68
C LYS A 7 20.02 5.62 5.29
N ALA A 8 20.36 4.44 5.84
CA ALA A 8 19.47 3.29 5.79
C ALA A 8 18.07 3.76 6.22
N PRO A 9 16.99 3.28 5.58
CA PRO A 9 15.64 3.57 6.04
C PRO A 9 15.59 3.23 7.55
N PRO A 10 14.99 4.09 8.38
CA PRO A 10 14.83 3.75 9.80
C PRO A 10 14.20 2.36 9.89
N GLU A 11 14.68 1.51 10.80
CA GLU A 11 14.27 0.10 10.86
C GLU A 11 12.74 -0.09 10.91
N GLY A 12 12.02 0.90 11.45
CA GLY A 12 10.56 0.98 11.40
C GLY A 12 9.96 1.08 10.00
N ASP A 13 10.57 1.83 9.07
CA ASP A 13 10.08 1.96 7.69
C ASP A 13 10.21 0.63 6.94
N LEU A 14 11.28 -0.14 7.19
CA LEU A 14 11.48 -1.47 6.60
C LEU A 14 10.41 -2.46 7.07
N ALA A 15 10.15 -2.51 8.38
CA ALA A 15 9.14 -3.38 8.95
C ALA A 15 7.73 -3.00 8.45
N LEU A 16 7.44 -1.70 8.38
CA LEU A 16 6.16 -1.18 7.93
C LEU A 16 5.90 -1.48 6.44
N VAL A 17 6.90 -1.29 5.57
CA VAL A 17 6.76 -1.60 4.14
C VAL A 17 6.68 -3.11 3.90
N LYS A 18 7.42 -3.92 4.67
CA LYS A 18 7.28 -5.37 4.62
C LYS A 18 5.88 -5.80 5.05
N GLN A 19 5.35 -5.23 6.13
CA GLN A 19 3.98 -5.49 6.57
C GLN A 19 2.96 -5.09 5.49
N ALA A 20 3.14 -3.93 4.85
CA ALA A 20 2.25 -3.44 3.81
C ALA A 20 2.23 -4.31 2.53
N LEU A 21 3.31 -5.03 2.24
CA LEU A 21 3.35 -6.00 1.15
C LEU A 21 2.77 -7.36 1.54
N GLY A 22 2.37 -7.55 2.80
CA GLY A 22 1.89 -8.81 3.35
C GLY A 22 0.39 -9.09 3.12
N LYS A 23 -0.07 -10.18 3.74
CA LYS A 23 -1.49 -10.58 3.76
C LYS A 23 -2.21 -9.95 4.94
N ASP A 24 -3.55 -9.99 4.91
CA ASP A 24 -4.41 -9.55 6.01
C ASP A 24 -4.15 -8.10 6.46
N VAL A 25 -3.88 -7.24 5.48
CA VAL A 25 -3.59 -5.81 5.67
C VAL A 25 -4.21 -5.04 4.51
N ALA A 26 -4.69 -3.84 4.80
CA ALA A 26 -5.04 -2.87 3.78
C ALA A 26 -4.05 -1.71 3.81
N VAL A 27 -3.69 -1.21 2.65
CA VAL A 27 -2.61 -0.22 2.51
C VAL A 27 -3.04 0.88 1.57
N LEU A 28 -2.80 2.11 2.00
CA LEU A 28 -2.86 3.30 1.18
C LEU A 28 -1.42 3.79 0.96
N VAL A 29 -0.97 3.83 -0.29
CA VAL A 29 0.26 4.54 -0.65
C VAL A 29 -0.14 5.93 -1.13
N SER A 30 0.40 6.96 -0.50
CA SER A 30 0.07 8.36 -0.75
C SER A 30 1.29 9.13 -1.30
N ALA A 31 1.01 10.04 -2.23
CA ALA A 31 1.96 11.03 -2.74
C ALA A 31 1.87 12.38 -1.99
N SER A 32 1.20 12.44 -0.83
CA SER A 32 1.02 13.67 -0.02
C SER A 32 2.34 14.34 0.39
N CYS A 33 3.45 13.60 0.44
CA CYS A 33 4.80 14.14 0.59
C CYS A 33 5.19 15.19 -0.47
N CYS A 34 4.52 15.12 -1.62
CA CYS A 34 5.03 15.54 -2.90
C CYS A 34 3.97 16.31 -3.69
N THR A 35 2.71 16.34 -3.23
CA THR A 35 1.61 17.09 -3.86
C THR A 35 0.70 17.66 -2.77
N GLN A 36 0.55 18.98 -2.74
CA GLN A 36 -0.41 19.64 -1.86
C GLN A 36 -1.84 19.37 -2.35
N GLY A 37 -2.77 19.13 -1.41
CA GLY A 37 -4.20 18.95 -1.71
C GLY A 37 -4.66 17.51 -1.96
N THR A 38 -3.80 16.49 -1.81
CA THR A 38 -4.23 15.08 -1.90
C THR A 38 -4.81 14.53 -0.59
N ALA A 39 -4.68 15.26 0.52
CA ALA A 39 -5.08 14.81 1.85
C ALA A 39 -6.56 14.42 1.93
N ASP A 40 -7.45 15.15 1.27
CA ASP A 40 -8.88 14.83 1.26
C ASP A 40 -9.18 13.54 0.48
N ILE A 41 -8.43 13.29 -0.60
CA ILE A 41 -8.57 12.06 -1.41
C ILE A 41 -8.01 10.88 -0.62
N ASP A 42 -6.86 11.06 0.04
CA ASP A 42 -6.25 10.04 0.89
C ASP A 42 -7.18 9.67 2.06
N ALA A 43 -7.77 10.66 2.73
CA ALA A 43 -8.72 10.43 3.83
C ALA A 43 -9.98 9.69 3.36
N ARG A 44 -10.53 10.06 2.20
CA ARG A 44 -11.69 9.35 1.61
C ARG A 44 -11.36 7.92 1.22
N ALA A 45 -10.16 7.69 0.69
CA ALA A 45 -9.69 6.35 0.36
C ALA A 45 -9.55 5.48 1.61
N GLU A 46 -8.95 6.04 2.67
CA GLU A 46 -8.83 5.35 3.96
C GLU A 46 -10.19 5.03 4.56
N GLU A 47 -11.13 5.97 4.57
CA GLU A 47 -12.49 5.76 5.09
C GLU A 47 -13.22 4.66 4.32
N ALA A 48 -13.13 4.67 2.98
CA ALA A 48 -13.75 3.64 2.15
C ALA A 48 -13.18 2.25 2.43
N VAL A 49 -11.86 2.15 2.62
CA VAL A 49 -11.17 0.90 2.97
C VAL A 49 -11.58 0.41 4.36
N ARG A 50 -11.53 1.28 5.37
CA ARG A 50 -11.96 0.93 6.74
C ARG A 50 -13.40 0.43 6.76
N LYS A 51 -14.29 1.16 6.10
CA LYS A 51 -15.70 0.76 6.00
C LYS A 51 -15.87 -0.59 5.31
N ALA A 52 -15.12 -0.88 4.25
CA ALA A 52 -15.20 -2.17 3.58
C ALA A 52 -14.72 -3.34 4.46
N LEU A 53 -13.67 -3.12 5.27
CA LEU A 53 -13.19 -4.10 6.25
C LEU A 53 -14.22 -4.33 7.37
N ASP A 54 -14.78 -3.26 7.93
CA ASP A 54 -15.82 -3.32 8.97
C ASP A 54 -17.06 -4.07 8.46
N ASP A 55 -17.52 -3.71 7.26
CA ASP A 55 -18.66 -4.35 6.60
C ASP A 55 -18.41 -5.85 6.29
N ALA A 56 -17.14 -6.26 6.17
CA ALA A 56 -16.71 -7.64 5.96
C ALA A 56 -16.40 -8.37 7.29
N GLY A 57 -16.43 -7.68 8.44
CA GLY A 57 -16.08 -8.23 9.74
C GLY A 57 -14.60 -8.57 9.90
N LEU A 58 -13.71 -7.87 9.19
CA LEU A 58 -12.27 -8.10 9.21
C LEU A 58 -11.56 -7.07 10.08
N ASP A 59 -10.82 -7.51 11.10
CA ASP A 59 -10.00 -6.65 11.97
C ASP A 59 -8.57 -6.52 11.42
N TRP A 60 -8.45 -6.11 10.16
CA TRP A 60 -7.15 -5.93 9.50
C TRP A 60 -6.61 -4.52 9.71
N PRO A 61 -5.29 -4.35 9.94
CA PRO A 61 -4.69 -3.03 10.00
C PRO A 61 -4.82 -2.29 8.66
N VAL A 62 -5.13 -1.00 8.73
CA VAL A 62 -5.04 -0.07 7.61
C VAL A 62 -3.78 0.77 7.76
N LEU A 63 -2.83 0.59 6.84
CA LEU A 63 -1.53 1.27 6.86
C LEU A 63 -1.49 2.39 5.83
N ASN A 64 -1.04 3.57 6.24
CA ASN A 64 -0.74 4.67 5.35
C ASN A 64 0.78 4.78 5.15
N LEU A 65 1.22 4.63 3.91
CA LEU A 65 2.60 4.78 3.50
C LEU A 65 2.76 5.99 2.61
N THR A 66 3.80 6.78 2.83
CA THR A 66 4.22 7.76 1.81
C THR A 66 5.00 7.07 0.71
N LEU A 67 4.90 7.58 -0.52
CA LEU A 67 5.70 7.10 -1.66
C LEU A 67 7.20 7.07 -1.33
N THR A 68 7.69 8.10 -0.63
CA THR A 68 9.11 8.19 -0.24
C THR A 68 9.52 7.09 0.75
N GLN A 69 8.66 6.73 1.71
CA GLN A 69 8.93 5.60 2.62
C GLN A 69 8.99 4.29 1.86
N ALA A 70 8.02 4.06 0.95
CA ALA A 70 7.99 2.86 0.11
C ALA A 70 9.27 2.75 -0.74
N GLN A 71 9.66 3.81 -1.45
CA GLN A 71 10.86 3.82 -2.30
C GLN A 71 12.16 3.55 -1.52
N ARG A 72 12.33 4.15 -0.34
CA ARG A 72 13.53 3.95 0.50
C ARG A 72 13.61 2.52 1.03
N ALA A 73 12.49 1.96 1.46
CA ALA A 73 12.46 0.61 2.01
C ALA A 73 12.60 -0.47 0.92
N LEU A 74 12.00 -0.28 -0.26
CA LEU A 74 12.05 -1.25 -1.35
C LEU A 74 13.47 -1.57 -1.80
N GLY A 75 14.33 -0.55 -1.93
CA GLY A 75 15.74 -0.76 -2.29
C GLY A 75 16.52 -1.58 -1.24
N ALA A 76 16.10 -1.55 0.02
CA ALA A 76 16.71 -2.33 1.10
C ALA A 76 16.01 -3.68 1.37
N LEU A 77 14.83 -3.91 0.79
CA LEU A 77 14.10 -5.18 0.80
C LEU A 77 14.36 -6.02 -0.45
N GLU A 78 15.09 -5.49 -1.43
CA GLU A 78 15.46 -6.21 -2.65
C GLU A 78 16.15 -7.54 -2.32
N GLY A 79 15.64 -8.65 -2.86
CA GLY A 79 16.10 -10.01 -2.56
C GLY A 79 15.55 -10.64 -1.26
N ARG A 80 14.76 -9.90 -0.46
CA ARG A 80 14.08 -10.38 0.76
C ARG A 80 12.55 -10.46 0.62
N LEU A 81 12.04 -10.09 -0.55
CA LEU A 81 10.64 -10.19 -0.90
C LEU A 81 10.34 -11.57 -1.49
N ASP A 82 9.22 -12.15 -1.10
CA ASP A 82 8.67 -13.31 -1.78
C ASP A 82 8.13 -12.90 -3.17
N PRO A 83 7.78 -13.86 -4.06
CA PRO A 83 7.32 -13.54 -5.40
C PRO A 83 6.04 -12.68 -5.45
N ALA A 84 5.13 -12.82 -4.49
CA ALA A 84 3.88 -12.04 -4.45
C ALA A 84 4.14 -10.61 -3.99
N GLU A 85 4.95 -10.44 -2.95
CA GLU A 85 5.40 -9.13 -2.45
C GLU A 85 6.20 -8.38 -3.52
N ALA A 86 7.14 -9.06 -4.17
CA ALA A 86 7.96 -8.48 -5.24
C ALA A 86 7.10 -8.05 -6.44
N ARG A 87 6.09 -8.86 -6.80
CA ARG A 87 5.14 -8.52 -7.86
C ARG A 87 4.34 -7.27 -7.50
N LEU A 88 3.82 -7.18 -6.29
CA LEU A 88 3.03 -6.02 -5.85
C LEU A 88 3.87 -4.74 -5.81
N ALA A 89 5.08 -4.82 -5.25
CA ALA A 89 6.05 -3.73 -5.26
C ALA A 89 6.37 -3.27 -6.70
N GLY A 90 6.51 -4.22 -7.62
CA GLY A 90 6.68 -3.97 -9.05
C GLY A 90 5.50 -3.22 -9.66
N GLN A 91 4.27 -3.63 -9.38
CA GLN A 91 3.05 -2.97 -9.88
C GLN A 91 2.95 -1.51 -9.41
N VAL A 92 3.23 -1.24 -8.13
CA VAL A 92 3.22 0.14 -7.60
C VAL A 92 4.31 0.98 -8.25
N SER A 93 5.49 0.41 -8.46
CA SER A 93 6.60 1.08 -9.15
C SER A 93 6.26 1.38 -10.61
N GLU A 94 5.63 0.44 -11.32
CA GLU A 94 5.17 0.60 -12.69
C GLU A 94 4.11 1.70 -12.80
N LEU A 95 3.12 1.71 -11.91
CA LEU A 95 2.12 2.78 -11.84
C LEU A 95 2.77 4.17 -11.70
N PHE A 96 3.76 4.30 -10.82
CA PHE A 96 4.50 5.56 -10.69
C PHE A 96 5.30 5.90 -11.95
N MET A 97 5.93 4.93 -12.61
CA MET A 97 6.67 5.19 -13.86
C MET A 97 5.75 5.59 -15.01
N SER A 98 4.55 5.00 -15.11
CA SER A 98 3.60 5.24 -16.20
C SER A 98 2.74 6.49 -16.00
N HIS A 99 2.34 6.79 -14.76
CA HIS A 99 1.39 7.86 -14.45
C HIS A 99 1.99 8.96 -13.54
N GLY A 100 3.21 8.78 -13.03
CA GLY A 100 3.81 9.73 -12.10
C GLY A 100 3.01 9.86 -10.80
N LEU A 101 2.96 11.07 -10.25
CA LEU A 101 2.25 11.35 -9.00
C LEU A 101 0.72 11.26 -9.13
N THR A 102 0.16 11.26 -10.36
CA THR A 102 -1.28 11.11 -10.57
C THR A 102 -1.76 9.69 -10.36
N ALA A 103 -0.85 8.72 -10.19
CA ALA A 103 -1.21 7.36 -9.79
C ALA A 103 -1.70 7.26 -8.34
N PHE A 104 -1.54 8.31 -7.54
CA PHE A 104 -1.78 8.26 -6.10
C PHE A 104 -3.10 8.96 -5.71
N PRO A 105 -3.79 8.47 -4.67
CA PRO A 105 -3.41 7.32 -3.84
C PRO A 105 -3.53 5.98 -4.58
N VAL A 106 -2.68 5.04 -4.17
CA VAL A 106 -2.76 3.63 -4.56
C VAL A 106 -3.30 2.85 -3.38
N VAL A 107 -4.39 2.10 -3.59
CA VAL A 107 -4.99 1.24 -2.56
C VAL A 107 -4.68 -0.21 -2.86
N MET A 108 -4.18 -0.92 -1.86
CA MET A 108 -3.90 -2.35 -1.90
C MET A 108 -4.57 -3.05 -0.73
N VAL A 109 -5.02 -4.27 -0.94
CA VAL A 109 -5.61 -5.12 0.10
C VAL A 109 -5.10 -6.53 -0.05
N SER A 110 -4.52 -7.08 1.02
CA SER A 110 -3.99 -8.44 1.11
C SER A 110 -3.20 -8.86 -0.14
N GLN A 111 -2.12 -8.14 -0.42
CA GLN A 111 -1.23 -8.35 -1.57
C GLN A 111 -1.82 -8.10 -2.97
N ARG A 112 -2.95 -7.37 -3.07
CA ARG A 112 -3.58 -7.06 -4.36
C ARG A 112 -3.77 -5.57 -4.52
N LEU A 113 -3.40 -5.05 -5.69
CA LEU A 113 -3.77 -3.71 -6.13
C LEU A 113 -5.28 -3.63 -6.35
N VAL A 114 -5.95 -2.67 -5.71
CA VAL A 114 -7.41 -2.45 -5.80
C VAL A 114 -7.74 -1.23 -6.64
N SER A 115 -7.08 -0.10 -6.38
CA SER A 115 -7.30 1.15 -7.13
C SER A 115 -6.05 2.02 -7.16
N PHE A 116 -6.02 2.97 -8.08
CA PHE A 116 -4.99 4.00 -8.20
C PHE A 116 -5.59 5.30 -8.73
N GLY A 117 -4.95 6.43 -8.42
CA GLY A 117 -5.28 7.77 -8.95
C GLY A 117 -6.55 8.40 -8.41
N GLY A 118 -7.08 7.88 -7.31
CA GLY A 118 -8.29 8.39 -6.67
C GLY A 118 -8.78 7.50 -5.53
N ALA A 119 -9.72 8.02 -4.75
CA ALA A 119 -10.36 7.27 -3.69
C ALA A 119 -11.31 6.22 -4.30
N PRO A 120 -11.15 4.92 -4.00
CA PRO A 120 -12.12 3.91 -4.39
C PRO A 120 -13.43 4.12 -3.62
N ASP A 121 -14.53 3.59 -4.16
CA ASP A 121 -15.74 3.40 -3.36
C ASP A 121 -15.65 2.10 -2.52
N VAL A 122 -16.52 2.01 -1.52
CA VAL A 122 -16.59 0.86 -0.60
C VAL A 122 -16.89 -0.44 -1.35
N ALA A 123 -17.72 -0.40 -2.41
CA ALA A 123 -18.15 -1.60 -3.12
C ALA A 123 -17.00 -2.23 -3.92
N LEU A 124 -16.11 -1.43 -4.49
CA LEU A 124 -14.90 -1.89 -5.15
C LEU A 124 -13.97 -2.60 -4.16
N VAL A 125 -13.75 -2.02 -2.98
CA VAL A 125 -12.90 -2.64 -1.95
C VAL A 125 -13.53 -3.94 -1.44
N ARG A 126 -14.85 -3.97 -1.20
CA ARG A 126 -15.58 -5.20 -0.83
C ARG A 126 -15.46 -6.29 -1.89
N THR A 127 -15.62 -5.93 -3.16
CA THR A 127 -15.43 -6.87 -4.27
C THR A 127 -14.02 -7.45 -4.28
N ALA A 128 -13.00 -6.62 -4.00
CA ALA A 128 -11.64 -7.12 -3.89
C ALA A 128 -11.48 -8.11 -2.73
N LEU A 129 -12.05 -7.82 -1.56
CA LEU A 129 -12.07 -8.70 -0.38
C LEU A 129 -12.77 -10.03 -0.66
N ASP A 130 -13.94 -10.02 -1.28
CA ASP A 130 -14.74 -11.23 -1.58
C ASP A 130 -14.03 -12.18 -2.56
N THR A 131 -13.12 -11.65 -3.38
CA THR A 131 -12.32 -12.45 -4.32
C THR A 131 -11.01 -12.95 -3.74
N LEU A 132 -10.72 -12.63 -2.48
CA LEU A 132 -9.58 -13.25 -1.79
C LEU A 132 -9.89 -14.72 -1.57
N PRO A 133 -8.91 -15.61 -1.76
CA PRO A 133 -9.10 -17.00 -1.38
C PRO A 133 -9.48 -17.01 0.09
N SER A 134 -10.67 -17.53 0.39
CA SER A 134 -11.08 -17.79 1.76
C SER A 134 -9.95 -18.56 2.41
N HIS A 135 -9.44 -18.08 3.55
CA HIS A 135 -8.58 -18.91 4.38
C HIS A 135 -9.38 -20.16 4.73
N GLU A 136 -9.26 -21.21 3.92
CA GLU A 136 -9.67 -22.54 4.29
C GLU A 136 -8.86 -22.83 5.55
N SER A 137 -9.60 -22.92 6.67
CA SER A 137 -9.04 -23.24 7.98
C SER A 137 -8.12 -24.44 7.82
N ALA A 138 -6.81 -24.20 7.94
CA ALA A 138 -5.87 -25.26 8.24
C ALA A 138 -6.17 -25.70 9.67
N ALA A 139 -7.12 -26.62 9.80
CA ALA A 139 -7.32 -27.48 10.96
C ALA A 139 -6.27 -28.60 10.97
#